data_AF-A0A4Y6V441-F1
#
_entry.id   AF-A0A4Y6V441-F1
#
_cell.length_a   1.000
_cell.length_b   1.000
_cell.length_c   1.000
_cell.angle_alpha   90.00
_cell.angle_beta   90.00
_cell.angle_gamma   90.00
#
_symmetry.space_group_name_H-M   'P 1'
#
loop_
_entity.id
_entity.type
_entity.pdbx_description
1 polymer ?
#
loop_
_entity_poly.entity_id
_entity_poly.type
_entity_poly.pdbx_seq_one_letter_code
_entity_poly.pdbx_strand_id
1 'polypeptide(L)'
;MNTKSPNAFTKKLTVTALSAAVLFTSWGAAPQAHAASNATPTYEVKFLLDSSDVLNANGSLQASVNAAFEITSAPKRQLVEYFDTNAQDLNGEGWNVRFRKKEDKSDYELTYKKRFAVQNGQIDAALSAANAAGFDSSDTNYEAEVDWGYGKQTLGFSNTKKVKASTGLILPSASKALELLVKEIPGKLEKTRSNGWGKDTLKKSRVHGPIEVTKYAGEFNGVEIDIEVLPLLNASGTGTEPLIEISFKTDDYSAAAANRAELMDELNAEGWLIPADSLKTNTILDRY
;
A
#
# COMPACT_ATOMS: atom_id res chain seq x y z
N MET A 1 65.22 -55.53 53.18
CA MET A 1 66.33 -55.10 52.32
C MET A 1 65.83 -54.02 51.39
N ASN A 2 66.60 -52.93 51.27
CA ASN A 2 66.43 -51.72 50.43
C ASN A 2 65.21 -50.82 50.74
N THR A 3 65.33 -49.77 51.59
CA THR A 3 66.01 -48.45 51.42
C THR A 3 65.25 -47.45 50.53
N LYS A 4 64.63 -46.41 51.13
CA LYS A 4 65.21 -45.05 51.24
C LYS A 4 64.21 -44.08 51.89
N SER A 5 64.78 -43.28 52.80
CA SER A 5 64.24 -42.10 53.48
C SER A 5 64.54 -40.83 52.63
N PRO A 6 64.42 -39.59 53.12
CA PRO A 6 63.23 -38.76 53.38
C PRO A 6 63.30 -37.41 52.62
N ASN A 7 62.31 -36.52 52.72
CA ASN A 7 62.51 -35.16 53.26
C ASN A 7 61.27 -34.27 53.20
N ALA A 8 61.07 -33.59 54.33
CA ALA A 8 60.10 -32.55 54.58
C ALA A 8 60.54 -31.21 53.97
N PHE A 9 59.57 -30.34 53.65
CA PHE A 9 59.73 -28.89 53.80
C PHE A 9 58.43 -28.25 54.25
N THR A 10 58.60 -27.27 55.12
CA THR A 10 57.67 -26.66 56.07
C THR A 10 56.84 -25.51 55.48
N LYS A 11 55.87 -25.01 56.29
CA LYS A 11 55.28 -23.64 56.31
C LYS A 11 54.15 -23.38 55.28
N LYS A 12 52.96 -22.85 55.60
CA LYS A 12 52.43 -22.00 56.69
C LYS A 12 50.92 -22.26 56.88
N LEU A 13 50.45 -22.11 58.12
CA LEU A 13 49.05 -21.79 58.41
C LEU A 13 48.73 -20.38 57.90
N THR A 14 47.57 -20.21 57.27
CA THR A 14 46.82 -18.96 57.34
C THR A 14 45.35 -19.33 57.45
N VAL A 15 44.77 -19.05 58.62
CA VAL A 15 43.34 -19.13 58.89
C VAL A 15 42.69 -18.02 58.07
N THR A 16 41.85 -18.37 57.11
CA THR A 16 41.00 -17.42 56.41
C THR A 16 39.55 -17.74 56.74
N ALA A 17 38.89 -16.76 57.33
CA ALA A 17 37.52 -16.80 57.81
C ALA A 17 36.52 -17.22 56.73
N LEU A 18 35.53 -18.01 57.15
CA LEU A 18 34.32 -18.31 56.40
C LEU A 18 33.53 -17.01 56.19
N SER A 19 33.41 -16.56 54.95
CA SER A 19 32.43 -15.55 54.53
C SER A 19 31.54 -16.19 53.48
N ALA A 20 30.36 -16.64 53.87
CA ALA A 20 29.31 -17.04 52.95
C ALA A 20 28.74 -15.78 52.28
N ALA A 21 29.20 -15.48 51.07
CA ALA A 21 28.59 -14.45 50.23
C ALA A 21 27.33 -15.03 49.58
N VAL A 22 26.16 -14.63 50.08
CA VAL A 22 24.88 -14.84 49.39
C VAL A 22 24.87 -13.90 48.18
N LEU A 23 25.12 -14.45 46.99
CA LEU A 23 24.89 -13.75 45.73
C LEU A 23 23.38 -13.63 45.52
N PHE A 24 22.83 -12.46 45.81
CA PHE A 24 21.50 -12.07 45.33
C PHE A 24 21.57 -11.89 43.81
N THR A 25 21.19 -12.91 43.05
CA THR A 25 20.87 -12.74 41.64
C THR A 25 19.56 -11.97 41.55
N SER A 26 19.63 -10.68 41.24
CA SER A 26 18.46 -9.91 40.83
C SER A 26 17.94 -10.50 39.52
N TRP A 27 16.88 -11.30 39.60
CA TRP A 27 16.00 -11.54 38.45
C TRP A 27 15.38 -10.20 38.07
N GLY A 28 16.05 -9.46 37.19
CA GLY A 28 15.37 -8.41 36.43
C GLY A 28 14.28 -9.09 35.60
N ALA A 29 13.03 -8.78 35.89
CA ALA A 29 11.94 -9.12 35.00
C ALA A 29 12.30 -8.62 33.61
N ALA A 30 12.32 -9.51 32.61
CA ALA A 30 12.44 -9.08 31.23
C ALA A 30 11.35 -8.02 30.99
N PRO A 31 11.67 -6.87 30.35
CA PRO A 31 10.67 -5.88 30.06
C PRO A 31 9.52 -6.56 29.32
N GLN A 32 8.29 -6.41 29.83
CA GLN A 32 7.10 -6.84 29.12
C GLN A 32 7.08 -6.04 27.81
N ALA A 33 7.43 -6.70 26.71
CA ALA A 33 7.24 -6.14 25.38
C ALA A 33 5.72 -6.02 25.17
N HIS A 34 5.18 -4.82 25.35
CA HIS A 34 3.82 -4.53 24.95
C HIS A 34 3.77 -4.65 23.42
N ALA A 35 2.84 -5.48 22.91
CA ALA A 35 2.56 -5.50 21.48
C ALA A 35 2.19 -4.08 21.03
N ALA A 36 2.77 -3.62 19.93
CA ALA A 36 2.44 -2.31 19.37
C ALA A 36 0.95 -2.26 19.04
N SER A 37 0.33 -1.08 19.16
CA SER A 37 -1.09 -0.91 18.82
C SER A 37 -1.32 -1.02 17.31
N ASN A 38 -2.58 -1.17 16.90
CA ASN A 38 -2.96 -1.06 15.50
C ASN A 38 -2.58 0.32 14.93
N ALA A 39 -2.26 0.38 13.64
CA ALA A 39 -2.10 1.64 12.93
C ALA A 39 -3.45 2.39 12.84
N THR A 40 -3.39 3.71 12.73
CA THR A 40 -4.56 4.55 12.47
C THR A 40 -4.66 4.80 10.97
N PRO A 41 -5.70 4.29 10.27
CA PRO A 41 -5.83 4.49 8.85
C PRO A 41 -6.49 5.83 8.51
N THR A 42 -6.18 6.34 7.32
CA THR A 42 -7.03 7.30 6.61
C THR A 42 -8.12 6.57 5.82
N TYR A 43 -9.04 7.30 5.20
CA TYR A 43 -10.15 6.75 4.44
C TYR A 43 -10.19 7.37 3.04
N GLU A 44 -10.17 6.53 2.01
CA GLU A 44 -10.38 6.96 0.62
C GLU A 44 -11.67 6.33 0.09
N VAL A 45 -12.69 7.15 -0.14
CA VAL A 45 -13.96 6.72 -0.71
C VAL A 45 -13.86 6.76 -2.22
N LYS A 46 -14.40 5.73 -2.90
CA LYS A 46 -14.28 5.54 -4.35
C LYS A 46 -15.58 5.03 -4.94
N PHE A 47 -16.02 5.63 -6.04
CA PHE A 47 -17.16 5.16 -6.81
C PHE A 47 -16.83 5.10 -8.30
N LEU A 48 -17.42 4.13 -8.98
CA LEU A 48 -17.32 4.01 -10.44
C LEU A 48 -18.39 4.86 -11.11
N LEU A 49 -18.01 5.53 -12.20
CA LEU A 49 -18.91 6.36 -12.98
C LEU A 49 -19.21 5.74 -14.35
N ASP A 50 -20.44 5.89 -14.82
CA ASP A 50 -20.86 5.44 -16.14
C ASP A 50 -20.32 6.36 -17.24
N SER A 51 -19.47 5.80 -18.09
CA SER A 51 -18.84 6.52 -19.18
C SER A 51 -19.82 7.09 -20.21
N SER A 52 -20.99 6.49 -20.42
CA SER A 52 -21.98 7.05 -21.36
C SER A 52 -22.56 8.38 -20.88
N ASP A 53 -22.58 8.57 -19.57
CA ASP A 53 -23.28 9.68 -18.93
C ASP A 53 -22.32 10.75 -18.42
N VAL A 54 -21.05 10.41 -18.19
CA VAL A 54 -20.07 11.37 -17.64
C VAL A 54 -19.02 11.86 -18.64
N LEU A 55 -18.84 11.21 -19.79
CA LEU A 55 -17.88 11.63 -20.82
C LEU A 55 -18.57 12.20 -22.05
N ASN A 56 -17.86 13.11 -22.71
CA ASN A 56 -18.15 13.48 -24.10
C ASN A 56 -17.52 12.47 -25.06
N ALA A 57 -17.88 12.53 -26.34
CA ALA A 57 -17.33 11.66 -27.39
C ALA A 57 -15.79 11.76 -27.55
N ASN A 58 -15.16 12.85 -27.13
CA ASN A 58 -13.71 13.03 -27.15
C ASN A 58 -13.00 12.49 -25.89
N GLY A 59 -13.73 11.90 -24.93
CA GLY A 59 -13.21 11.36 -23.68
C GLY A 59 -13.02 12.37 -22.54
N SER A 60 -13.37 13.65 -22.72
CA SER A 60 -13.35 14.63 -21.63
C SER A 60 -14.65 14.59 -20.82
N LEU A 61 -14.60 15.01 -19.54
CA LEU A 61 -15.80 15.13 -18.70
C LEU A 61 -16.86 16.05 -19.32
N GLN A 62 -18.13 15.67 -19.18
CA GLN A 62 -19.27 16.51 -19.55
C GLN A 62 -19.33 17.79 -18.69
N ALA A 63 -19.96 18.83 -19.21
CA ALA A 63 -20.08 20.11 -18.51
C ALA A 63 -20.89 20.01 -17.22
N SER A 64 -21.91 19.14 -17.18
CA SER A 64 -22.70 18.83 -15.98
C SER A 64 -21.83 18.28 -14.86
N VAL A 65 -20.97 17.30 -15.17
CA VAL A 65 -20.03 16.70 -14.23
C VAL A 65 -19.02 17.74 -13.72
N ASN A 66 -18.47 18.57 -14.62
CA ASN A 66 -17.55 19.63 -14.19
C ASN A 66 -18.23 20.64 -13.25
N ALA A 67 -19.49 20.98 -13.51
CA ALA A 67 -20.25 21.92 -12.68
C ALA A 67 -20.59 21.32 -11.31
N ALA A 68 -21.04 20.07 -11.26
CA ALA A 68 -21.42 19.39 -10.02
C ALA A 68 -20.23 19.21 -9.05
N PHE A 69 -19.02 19.05 -9.59
CA PHE A 69 -17.81 18.84 -8.79
C PHE A 69 -16.81 20.00 -8.86
N GLU A 70 -17.27 21.19 -9.24
CA GLU A 70 -16.46 22.42 -9.27
C GLU A 70 -15.09 22.27 -9.99
N ILE A 71 -15.05 21.44 -11.03
CA ILE A 71 -13.83 21.14 -11.80
C ILE A 71 -13.54 22.32 -12.74
N THR A 72 -12.61 23.18 -12.31
CA THR A 72 -12.24 24.40 -13.03
C THR A 72 -10.84 24.34 -13.65
N SER A 73 -9.99 23.44 -13.14
CA SER A 73 -8.61 23.29 -13.58
C SER A 73 -8.49 22.34 -14.78
N ALA A 74 -7.48 22.57 -15.61
CA ALA A 74 -7.12 21.61 -16.65
C ALA A 74 -6.75 20.25 -16.01
N PRO A 75 -7.14 19.12 -16.62
CA PRO A 75 -6.79 17.82 -16.10
C PRO A 75 -5.29 17.61 -16.14
N LYS A 76 -4.80 16.84 -15.18
CA LYS A 76 -3.42 16.36 -15.13
C LYS A 76 -3.34 14.94 -15.65
N ARG A 77 -2.20 14.59 -16.24
CA ARG A 77 -1.96 13.26 -16.78
C ARG A 77 -0.88 12.53 -16.01
N GLN A 78 -1.02 11.21 -15.94
CA GLN A 78 -0.05 10.33 -15.33
C GLN A 78 0.02 9.01 -16.10
N LEU A 79 1.22 8.44 -16.23
CA LEU A 79 1.41 7.07 -16.69
C LEU A 79 1.48 6.15 -15.48
N VAL A 80 0.74 5.04 -15.54
CA VAL A 80 0.69 4.02 -14.48
C VAL A 80 0.97 2.66 -15.09
N GLU A 81 1.90 1.93 -14.48
CA GLU A 81 2.19 0.54 -14.82
C GLU A 81 2.35 -0.30 -13.54
N TYR A 82 1.98 -1.57 -13.61
CA TYR A 82 2.10 -2.51 -12.51
C TYR A 82 3.10 -3.61 -12.86
N PHE A 83 3.72 -4.19 -11.84
CA PHE A 83 4.68 -5.28 -12.00
C PHE A 83 4.23 -6.48 -11.20
N ASP A 84 3.98 -7.58 -11.91
CA ASP A 84 3.71 -8.89 -11.33
C ASP A 84 4.14 -10.00 -12.30
N THR A 85 4.15 -11.24 -11.84
CA THR A 85 4.37 -12.40 -12.72
C THR A 85 3.12 -12.65 -13.58
N ASN A 86 3.26 -13.50 -14.61
CA ASN A 86 2.10 -13.93 -15.40
C ASN A 86 1.01 -14.60 -14.55
N ALA A 87 1.39 -15.24 -13.44
CA ALA A 87 0.47 -15.87 -12.50
C ALA A 87 -0.03 -14.90 -11.40
N GLN A 88 0.39 -13.64 -11.47
CA GLN A 88 0.11 -12.60 -10.48
C GLN A 88 0.51 -13.02 -9.04
N ASP A 89 1.70 -13.59 -8.88
CA ASP A 89 2.16 -14.14 -7.60
C ASP A 89 2.24 -13.09 -6.47
N LEU A 90 2.53 -11.82 -6.78
CA LEU A 90 2.55 -10.74 -5.79
C LEU A 90 1.12 -10.39 -5.38
N ASN A 91 0.22 -10.19 -6.34
CA ASN A 91 -1.19 -9.91 -6.11
C ASN A 91 -1.89 -11.05 -5.36
N GLY A 92 -1.56 -12.31 -5.67
CA GLY A 92 -2.04 -13.49 -4.95
C GLY A 92 -1.62 -13.50 -3.47
N GLU A 93 -0.50 -12.85 -3.15
CA GLU A 93 -0.06 -12.57 -1.78
C GLU A 93 -0.58 -11.22 -1.26
N GLY A 94 -1.57 -10.60 -1.90
CA GLY A 94 -2.14 -9.33 -1.49
C GLY A 94 -1.20 -8.12 -1.66
N TRP A 95 -0.11 -8.27 -2.41
CA TRP A 95 0.81 -7.17 -2.73
C TRP A 95 0.52 -6.58 -4.09
N ASN A 96 0.65 -5.27 -4.17
CA ASN A 96 0.65 -4.54 -5.43
C ASN A 96 1.93 -3.73 -5.56
N VAL A 97 2.57 -3.82 -6.73
CA VAL A 97 3.77 -3.06 -7.07
C VAL A 97 3.47 -2.17 -8.27
N ARG A 98 3.49 -0.86 -8.06
CA ARG A 98 3.13 0.15 -9.05
C ARG A 98 4.32 1.06 -9.33
N PHE A 99 4.55 1.33 -10.61
CA PHE A 99 5.43 2.40 -11.07
C PHE A 99 4.56 3.49 -11.71
N ARG A 100 4.79 4.75 -11.33
CA ARG A 100 3.96 5.86 -11.78
C ARG A 100 4.79 7.08 -12.14
N LYS A 101 4.39 7.75 -13.22
CA LYS A 101 4.94 9.02 -13.66
C LYS A 101 3.85 10.06 -13.83
N LYS A 102 3.87 11.12 -13.02
CA LYS A 102 3.00 12.29 -13.18
C LYS A 102 3.68 13.33 -14.07
N GLU A 103 2.93 13.95 -14.98
CA GLU A 103 3.51 14.87 -15.97
C GLU A 103 4.15 16.11 -15.32
N ASP A 104 3.60 16.57 -14.19
CA ASP A 104 4.01 17.79 -13.48
C ASP A 104 5.06 17.54 -12.38
N LYS A 105 5.57 16.31 -12.23
CA LYS A 105 6.54 15.95 -11.18
C LYS A 105 7.91 15.59 -11.75
N SER A 106 8.98 15.83 -10.99
CA SER A 106 10.36 15.51 -11.32
C SER A 106 10.85 14.21 -10.67
N ASP A 107 9.93 13.30 -10.39
CA ASP A 107 10.21 11.98 -9.85
C ASP A 107 9.33 10.90 -10.51
N TYR A 108 9.76 9.66 -10.37
CA TYR A 108 8.94 8.46 -10.46
C TYR A 108 8.45 8.09 -9.06
N GLU A 109 7.20 7.66 -8.96
CA GLU A 109 6.64 7.09 -7.73
C GLU A 109 6.62 5.56 -7.84
N LEU A 110 7.32 4.91 -6.93
CA LEU A 110 7.38 3.45 -6.80
C LEU A 110 6.58 3.06 -5.56
N THR A 111 5.38 2.53 -5.73
CA THR A 111 4.48 2.18 -4.63
C THR A 111 4.42 0.67 -4.43
N TYR A 112 4.61 0.22 -3.19
CA TYR A 112 4.39 -1.16 -2.74
C TYR A 112 3.23 -1.14 -1.74
N LYS A 113 2.05 -1.65 -2.12
CA LYS A 113 0.86 -1.66 -1.25
C LYS A 113 0.52 -3.09 -0.85
N LYS A 114 0.48 -3.39 0.45
CA LYS A 114 -0.09 -4.64 0.99
C LYS A 114 -1.56 -4.41 1.28
N ARG A 115 -2.42 -5.38 0.95
CA ARG A 115 -3.86 -5.33 1.21
C ARG A 115 -4.29 -6.40 2.20
N PHE A 116 -5.28 -6.03 3.00
CA PHE A 116 -6.01 -6.89 3.92
C PHE A 116 -7.51 -6.68 3.67
N ALA A 117 -8.25 -7.77 3.46
CA ALA A 117 -9.68 -7.69 3.23
C ALA A 117 -10.39 -7.22 4.50
N VAL A 118 -11.30 -6.25 4.37
CA VAL A 118 -12.23 -5.87 5.45
C VAL A 118 -13.52 -6.65 5.23
N GLN A 119 -13.87 -7.53 6.17
CA GLN A 119 -15.07 -8.35 6.08
C GLN A 119 -16.19 -7.72 6.91
N ASN A 120 -17.38 -7.59 6.34
CA ASN A 120 -18.58 -7.08 7.03
C ASN A 120 -18.35 -5.74 7.77
N GLY A 121 -17.55 -4.84 7.19
CA GLY A 121 -17.21 -3.55 7.79
C GLY A 121 -16.28 -3.60 9.01
N GLN A 122 -15.71 -4.76 9.35
CA GLN A 122 -14.87 -4.95 10.54
C GLN A 122 -13.44 -4.45 10.30
N ILE A 123 -13.26 -3.13 10.26
CA ILE A 123 -11.95 -2.48 10.04
C ILE A 123 -10.95 -2.87 11.14
N ASP A 124 -11.36 -2.90 12.42
CA ASP A 124 -10.49 -3.27 13.53
C ASP A 124 -9.94 -4.69 13.41
N ALA A 125 -10.75 -5.64 12.90
CA ALA A 125 -10.30 -7.00 12.66
C ALA A 125 -9.23 -7.06 11.55
N ALA A 126 -9.40 -6.27 10.48
CA ALA A 126 -8.41 -6.16 9.42
C ALA A 126 -7.11 -5.50 9.92
N LEU A 127 -7.22 -4.47 10.78
CA LEU A 127 -6.08 -3.82 11.43
C LEU A 127 -5.33 -4.80 12.36
N SER A 128 -6.04 -5.62 13.13
CA SER A 128 -5.42 -6.65 13.96
C SER A 128 -4.73 -7.73 13.12
N ALA A 129 -5.29 -8.13 11.98
CA ALA A 129 -4.62 -9.02 11.04
C ALA A 129 -3.37 -8.39 10.43
N ALA A 130 -3.42 -7.10 10.11
CA ALA A 130 -2.28 -6.35 9.60
C ALA A 130 -1.17 -6.22 10.66
N ASN A 131 -1.53 -5.90 11.91
CA ASN A 131 -0.62 -5.85 13.06
C ASN A 131 0.07 -7.20 13.28
N ALA A 132 -0.67 -8.32 13.22
CA ALA A 132 -0.11 -9.66 13.30
C ALA A 132 0.86 -9.98 12.14
N ALA A 133 0.68 -9.35 10.98
CA ALA A 133 1.62 -9.38 9.85
C ALA A 133 2.75 -8.33 9.96
N GLY A 134 2.83 -7.62 11.09
CA GLY A 134 3.82 -6.61 11.44
C GLY A 134 3.53 -5.19 10.96
N PHE A 135 2.34 -4.92 10.42
CA PHE A 135 1.91 -3.57 10.03
C PHE A 135 1.17 -2.92 11.20
N ASP A 136 1.95 -2.49 12.20
CA ASP A 136 1.46 -1.89 13.44
C ASP A 136 1.72 -0.37 13.47
N SER A 137 1.31 0.30 14.55
CA SER A 137 1.45 1.75 14.71
C SER A 137 2.89 2.25 14.76
N SER A 138 3.87 1.38 15.00
CA SER A 138 5.28 1.74 14.98
C SER A 138 5.89 1.71 13.58
N ASP A 139 5.20 1.12 12.60
CA ASP A 139 5.66 1.09 11.21
C ASP A 139 5.32 2.38 10.45
N THR A 140 6.10 3.41 10.73
CA THR A 140 5.94 4.74 10.14
C THR A 140 6.33 4.81 8.65
N ASN A 141 6.83 3.72 8.06
CA ASN A 141 7.20 3.69 6.64
C ASN A 141 6.06 3.20 5.74
N TYR A 142 4.92 2.81 6.31
CA TYR A 142 3.73 2.40 5.57
C TYR A 142 2.53 3.24 5.99
N GLU A 143 1.93 3.91 5.01
CA GLU A 143 0.70 4.68 5.19
C GLU A 143 -0.49 3.71 5.18
N ALA A 144 -1.26 3.69 6.27
CA ALA A 144 -2.47 2.89 6.40
C ALA A 144 -3.67 3.65 5.82
N GLU A 145 -4.47 3.00 4.99
CA GLU A 145 -5.62 3.60 4.31
C GLU A 145 -6.72 2.55 4.10
N VAL A 146 -7.97 2.89 4.42
CA VAL A 146 -9.14 2.09 4.04
C VAL A 146 -9.68 2.62 2.72
N ASP A 147 -9.51 1.83 1.66
CA ASP A 147 -10.20 2.01 0.39
C ASP A 147 -11.68 1.59 0.58
N TRP A 148 -12.62 2.51 0.42
CA TRP A 148 -14.06 2.27 0.62
C TRP A 148 -14.84 2.48 -0.69
N GLY A 149 -15.16 1.37 -1.35
CA GLY A 149 -15.93 1.32 -2.58
C GLY A 149 -17.45 1.38 -2.38
N TYR A 150 -18.19 0.94 -3.40
CA TYR A 150 -19.65 0.83 -3.40
C TYR A 150 -20.18 -0.15 -2.35
N GLY A 151 -19.61 -1.35 -2.29
CA GLY A 151 -20.05 -2.41 -1.36
C GLY A 151 -18.91 -2.97 -0.51
N LYS A 152 -17.65 -2.65 -0.83
CA LYS A 152 -16.48 -3.26 -0.19
C LYS A 152 -15.57 -2.23 0.46
N GLN A 153 -14.93 -2.66 1.53
CA GLN A 153 -13.80 -1.97 2.14
C GLN A 153 -12.54 -2.84 2.01
N THR A 154 -11.39 -2.21 1.81
CA THR A 154 -10.09 -2.89 1.82
C THR A 154 -9.10 -2.04 2.58
N LEU A 155 -8.43 -2.64 3.57
CA LEU A 155 -7.35 -1.99 4.28
C LEU A 155 -6.06 -2.17 3.49
N GLY A 156 -5.36 -1.08 3.25
CA GLY A 156 -4.09 -1.06 2.55
C GLY A 156 -2.98 -0.41 3.38
N PHE A 157 -1.76 -0.89 3.19
CA PHE A 157 -0.54 -0.28 3.73
C PHE A 157 0.41 0.00 2.57
N SER A 158 0.64 1.28 2.25
CA SER A 158 1.50 1.69 1.14
C SER A 158 2.86 2.22 1.59
N ASN A 159 3.92 1.69 0.98
CA ASN A 159 5.25 2.26 1.03
C ASN A 159 5.57 2.86 -0.34
N THR A 160 5.68 4.18 -0.43
CA THR A 160 6.01 4.85 -1.69
C THR A 160 7.43 5.42 -1.65
N LYS A 161 8.24 5.06 -2.63
CA LYS A 161 9.58 5.62 -2.86
C LYS A 161 9.53 6.60 -4.02
N LYS A 162 10.38 7.63 -3.97
CA LYS A 162 10.55 8.61 -5.04
C LYS A 162 11.94 8.51 -5.64
N VAL A 163 12.02 8.34 -6.95
CA VAL A 163 13.28 8.31 -7.70
C VAL A 163 13.29 9.49 -8.66
N LYS A 164 14.33 10.34 -8.61
CA LYS A 164 14.43 11.52 -9.48
C LYS A 164 14.30 11.16 -10.96
N ALA A 165 13.60 11.99 -11.72
CA ALA A 165 13.33 11.86 -13.14
C ALA A 165 13.18 13.24 -13.80
N SER A 166 13.15 13.30 -15.13
CA SER A 166 12.69 14.50 -15.84
C SER A 166 11.20 14.74 -15.60
N THR A 167 10.72 15.97 -15.78
CA THR A 167 9.28 16.24 -15.89
C THR A 167 8.71 15.70 -17.21
N GLY A 168 7.38 15.64 -17.32
CA GLY A 168 6.67 15.08 -18.48
C GLY A 168 6.34 13.59 -18.36
N LEU A 169 5.57 13.07 -19.32
CA LEU A 169 5.12 11.67 -19.36
C LEU A 169 6.12 10.77 -20.08
N ILE A 170 7.28 10.58 -19.45
CA ILE A 170 8.32 9.69 -19.99
C ILE A 170 8.59 8.61 -18.97
N LEU A 171 8.31 7.36 -19.33
CA LEU A 171 8.71 6.18 -18.57
C LEU A 171 10.09 5.68 -19.06
N PRO A 172 10.90 5.07 -18.19
CA PRO A 172 12.06 4.32 -18.63
C PRO A 172 11.60 3.00 -19.32
N SER A 173 12.54 2.21 -19.85
CA SER A 173 12.19 0.87 -20.32
C SER A 173 11.63 0.01 -19.18
N ALA A 174 10.76 -0.95 -19.49
CA ALA A 174 10.19 -1.86 -18.49
C ALA A 174 11.27 -2.58 -17.66
N SER A 175 12.39 -2.97 -18.29
CA SER A 175 13.55 -3.56 -17.59
C SER A 175 14.18 -2.60 -16.59
N LYS A 176 14.25 -1.30 -16.91
CA LYS A 176 14.82 -0.29 -16.02
C LYS A 176 13.85 0.09 -14.91
N ALA A 177 12.55 0.20 -15.20
CA ALA A 177 11.52 0.36 -14.17
C ALA A 177 11.58 -0.80 -13.17
N LEU A 178 11.67 -2.04 -13.66
CA LEU A 178 11.80 -3.22 -12.82
C LEU A 178 13.09 -3.21 -11.98
N GLU A 179 14.23 -2.83 -12.55
CA GLU A 179 15.49 -2.68 -11.80
C GLU A 179 15.34 -1.69 -10.63
N LEU A 180 14.68 -0.55 -10.87
CA LEU A 180 14.41 0.45 -9.83
C LEU A 180 13.49 -0.11 -8.75
N LEU A 181 12.44 -0.85 -9.12
CA LEU A 181 11.53 -1.49 -8.15
C LEU A 181 12.25 -2.56 -7.31
N VAL A 182 13.08 -3.39 -7.93
CA VAL A 182 13.85 -4.42 -7.20
C VAL A 182 14.88 -3.77 -6.26
N LYS A 183 15.46 -2.63 -6.66
CA LYS A 183 16.41 -1.88 -5.83
C LYS A 183 15.76 -1.26 -4.60
N GLU A 184 14.56 -0.70 -4.77
CA GLU A 184 13.83 0.04 -3.73
C GLU A 184 12.82 -0.82 -2.95
N ILE A 185 12.89 -2.16 -3.11
CA ILE A 185 11.96 -3.10 -2.49
C ILE A 185 11.98 -2.97 -0.96
N PRO A 186 10.81 -2.84 -0.31
CA PRO A 186 10.78 -2.74 1.14
C PRO A 186 10.93 -4.12 1.80
N GLY A 187 11.54 -4.14 2.98
CA GLY A 187 11.89 -5.39 3.67
C GLY A 187 10.70 -6.32 3.97
N LYS A 188 9.49 -5.77 4.19
CA LYS A 188 8.29 -6.60 4.40
C LYS A 188 7.87 -7.35 3.15
N LEU A 189 7.84 -6.67 1.99
CA LEU A 189 7.56 -7.32 0.71
C LEU A 189 8.64 -8.37 0.41
N GLU A 190 9.93 -8.01 0.53
CA GLU A 190 11.06 -8.92 0.32
C GLU A 190 10.92 -10.23 1.10
N LYS A 191 10.40 -10.17 2.33
CA LYS A 191 10.33 -11.29 3.28
C LYS A 191 8.94 -11.92 3.44
N THR A 192 7.97 -11.59 2.57
CA THR A 192 6.56 -11.96 2.72
C THR A 192 6.33 -13.45 3.06
N ARG A 193 6.92 -14.36 2.28
CA ARG A 193 6.83 -15.82 2.54
C ARG A 193 8.09 -16.39 3.18
N SER A 194 9.25 -15.98 2.67
CA SER A 194 10.57 -16.33 3.17
C SER A 194 11.53 -15.21 2.81
N ASN A 195 12.72 -15.20 3.43
CA ASN A 195 13.74 -14.22 3.09
C ASN A 195 14.07 -14.26 1.59
N GLY A 196 13.97 -13.11 0.92
CA GLY A 196 14.25 -12.96 -0.51
C GLY A 196 13.11 -13.32 -1.46
N TRP A 197 12.02 -13.92 -0.98
CA TRP A 197 10.90 -14.36 -1.85
C TRP A 197 10.35 -13.20 -2.69
N GLY A 198 10.00 -12.07 -2.07
CA GLY A 198 9.37 -10.96 -2.79
C GLY A 198 10.30 -10.34 -3.83
N LYS A 199 11.60 -10.32 -3.54
CA LYS A 199 12.62 -9.81 -4.46
C LYS A 199 12.78 -10.73 -5.66
N ASP A 200 12.81 -12.04 -5.45
CA ASP A 200 12.96 -13.01 -6.52
C ASP A 200 11.69 -13.15 -7.37
N THR A 201 10.51 -13.02 -6.76
CA THR A 201 9.23 -12.92 -7.48
C THR A 201 9.18 -11.64 -8.32
N LEU A 202 9.55 -10.49 -7.74
CA LEU A 202 9.57 -9.22 -8.47
C LEU A 202 10.54 -9.26 -9.65
N LYS A 203 11.75 -9.81 -9.50
CA LYS A 203 12.70 -9.97 -10.63
C LYS A 203 12.16 -10.80 -11.80
N LYS A 204 11.19 -11.69 -11.56
CA LYS A 204 10.51 -12.51 -12.59
C LYS A 204 9.25 -11.85 -13.15
N SER A 205 8.86 -10.71 -12.58
CA SER A 205 7.67 -9.97 -13.00
C SER A 205 7.87 -9.31 -14.35
N ARG A 206 6.76 -9.07 -15.03
CA ARG A 206 6.68 -8.23 -16.23
C ARG A 206 5.84 -6.99 -15.95
N VAL A 207 5.87 -6.06 -16.89
CA VAL A 207 4.99 -4.90 -16.87
C VAL A 207 3.56 -5.30 -17.26
N HIS A 208 2.57 -4.71 -16.60
CA HIS A 208 1.16 -4.66 -16.96
C HIS A 208 0.77 -3.18 -17.14
N GLY A 209 0.40 -2.79 -18.36
CA GLY A 209 0.27 -1.39 -18.80
C GLY A 209 1.32 -1.02 -19.85
N PRO A 210 1.76 0.26 -19.94
CA PRO A 210 1.32 1.41 -19.15
C PRO A 210 -0.06 1.94 -19.58
N ILE A 211 -0.75 2.58 -18.64
CA ILE A 211 -2.02 3.30 -18.87
C ILE A 211 -1.78 4.79 -18.69
N GLU A 212 -2.21 5.60 -19.65
CA GLU A 212 -2.31 7.05 -19.46
C GLU A 212 -3.63 7.37 -18.76
N VAL A 213 -3.54 7.85 -17.53
CA VAL A 213 -4.67 8.25 -16.71
C VAL A 213 -4.83 9.76 -16.79
N THR A 214 -6.04 10.22 -17.09
CA THR A 214 -6.41 11.63 -17.01
C THR A 214 -7.10 11.87 -15.68
N LYS A 215 -6.60 12.82 -14.90
CA LYS A 215 -7.06 13.13 -13.54
C LYS A 215 -7.57 14.57 -13.46
N TYR A 216 -8.83 14.71 -13.12
CA TYR A 216 -9.49 15.97 -12.83
C TYR A 216 -9.55 16.17 -11.32
N ALA A 217 -9.25 17.38 -10.86
CA ALA A 217 -9.39 17.76 -9.45
C ALA A 217 -10.52 18.78 -9.33
N GLY A 218 -11.32 18.65 -8.29
CA GLY A 218 -12.50 19.47 -8.03
C GLY A 218 -12.87 19.46 -6.55
N GLU A 219 -14.10 19.87 -6.27
CA GLU A 219 -14.65 19.94 -4.92
C GLU A 219 -16.10 19.44 -4.91
N PHE A 220 -16.49 18.78 -3.83
CA PHE A 220 -17.87 18.39 -3.55
C PHE A 220 -18.16 18.68 -2.08
N ASN A 221 -19.14 19.54 -1.79
CA ASN A 221 -19.52 19.93 -0.43
C ASN A 221 -18.33 20.37 0.46
N GLY A 222 -17.36 21.11 -0.08
CA GLY A 222 -16.18 21.55 0.67
C GLY A 222 -15.05 20.51 0.78
N VAL A 223 -15.20 19.34 0.14
CA VAL A 223 -14.21 18.26 0.15
C VAL A 223 -13.53 18.16 -1.21
N GLU A 224 -12.20 18.14 -1.23
CA GLU A 224 -11.43 17.90 -2.46
C GLU A 224 -11.76 16.51 -3.01
N ILE A 225 -12.15 16.48 -4.29
CA ILE A 225 -12.41 15.25 -5.02
C ILE A 225 -11.47 15.14 -6.22
N ASP A 226 -11.27 13.89 -6.64
CA ASP A 226 -10.56 13.54 -7.85
C ASP A 226 -11.45 12.66 -8.73
N ILE A 227 -11.48 12.94 -10.04
CA ILE A 227 -12.05 12.04 -11.05
C ILE A 227 -10.92 11.55 -11.96
N GLU A 228 -10.70 10.23 -11.99
CA GLU A 228 -9.72 9.60 -12.86
C GLU A 228 -10.42 8.86 -14.01
N VAL A 229 -10.01 9.15 -15.25
CA VAL A 229 -10.42 8.44 -16.47
C VAL A 229 -9.27 7.56 -16.93
N LEU A 230 -9.50 6.25 -16.98
CA LEU A 230 -8.53 5.23 -17.37
C LEU A 230 -9.03 4.50 -18.63
N PRO A 231 -8.47 4.76 -19.82
CA PRO A 231 -8.77 3.99 -21.02
C PRO A 231 -8.08 2.63 -20.91
N LEU A 232 -8.81 1.60 -20.49
CA LEU A 232 -8.29 0.24 -20.33
C LEU A 232 -8.59 -0.59 -21.57
N LEU A 233 -7.79 -1.62 -21.84
CA LEU A 233 -8.22 -2.68 -22.75
C LEU A 233 -9.57 -3.24 -22.26
N ASN A 234 -10.47 -3.57 -23.18
CA ASN A 234 -11.69 -4.29 -22.85
C ASN A 234 -11.39 -5.76 -22.54
N ALA A 235 -12.37 -6.51 -22.03
CA ALA A 235 -12.17 -7.90 -21.62
C ALA A 235 -11.71 -8.84 -22.77
N SER A 236 -12.01 -8.51 -24.03
CA SER A 236 -11.52 -9.28 -25.20
C SER A 236 -10.11 -8.91 -25.65
N GLY A 237 -9.54 -7.82 -25.12
CA GLY A 237 -8.23 -7.29 -25.54
C GLY A 237 -8.20 -6.71 -26.96
N THR A 238 -9.37 -6.51 -27.59
CA THR A 238 -9.47 -6.06 -29.00
C THR A 238 -9.85 -4.60 -29.15
N GLY A 239 -10.10 -3.90 -28.05
CA GLY A 239 -10.46 -2.49 -28.02
C GLY A 239 -10.27 -1.91 -26.62
N THR A 240 -10.70 -0.67 -26.43
CA THR A 240 -10.61 0.01 -25.13
C THR A 240 -11.99 0.33 -24.56
N GLU A 241 -12.12 0.24 -23.24
CA GLU A 241 -13.25 0.73 -22.47
C GLU A 241 -12.73 1.60 -21.31
N PRO A 242 -13.33 2.78 -21.06
CA PRO A 242 -12.92 3.62 -19.95
C PRO A 242 -13.42 3.04 -18.62
N LEU A 243 -12.52 2.96 -17.64
CA LEU A 243 -12.88 2.88 -16.23
C LEU A 243 -12.75 4.27 -15.64
N ILE A 244 -13.84 4.77 -15.06
CA ILE A 244 -13.90 6.10 -14.47
C ILE A 244 -14.18 5.96 -12.98
N GLU A 245 -13.38 6.62 -12.15
CA GLU A 245 -13.55 6.60 -10.71
C GLU A 245 -13.52 8.03 -10.17
N ILE A 246 -14.50 8.36 -9.34
CA ILE A 246 -14.47 9.54 -8.48
C ILE A 246 -14.06 9.12 -7.07
N SER A 247 -13.24 9.94 -6.43
CA SER A 247 -12.73 9.64 -5.09
C SER A 247 -12.48 10.88 -4.25
N PHE A 248 -12.56 10.73 -2.93
CA PHE A 248 -12.09 11.72 -1.96
C PHE A 248 -11.42 11.04 -0.78
N LYS A 249 -10.62 11.80 -0.02
CA LYS A 249 -9.90 11.29 1.16
C LYS A 249 -10.20 12.11 2.41
N THR A 250 -10.19 11.45 3.56
CA THR A 250 -10.25 12.09 4.88
C THR A 250 -9.63 11.20 5.94
N ASP A 251 -9.18 11.79 7.04
CA ASP A 251 -8.58 11.08 8.17
C ASP A 251 -9.63 10.64 9.21
N ASP A 252 -10.88 11.08 9.07
CA ASP A 252 -11.97 10.81 10.01
C ASP A 252 -13.03 9.87 9.40
N TYR A 253 -13.33 8.78 10.12
CA TYR A 253 -14.32 7.78 9.67
C TYR A 253 -15.73 8.36 9.54
N SER A 254 -16.14 9.23 10.47
CA SER A 254 -17.51 9.77 10.47
C SER A 254 -17.70 10.73 9.31
N ALA A 255 -16.69 11.57 9.04
CA ALA A 255 -16.64 12.41 7.86
C ALA A 255 -16.62 11.57 6.57
N ALA A 256 -15.85 10.47 6.53
CA ALA A 256 -15.84 9.57 5.38
C ALA A 256 -17.23 8.98 5.14
N ALA A 257 -17.89 8.47 6.18
CA ALA A 257 -19.22 7.86 6.07
C ALA A 257 -20.30 8.86 5.63
N ALA A 258 -20.30 10.07 6.18
CA ALA A 258 -21.25 11.12 5.82
C ALA A 258 -21.07 11.58 4.37
N ASN A 259 -19.86 12.00 3.99
CA ASN A 259 -19.57 12.46 2.63
C ASN A 259 -19.73 11.34 1.60
N ARG A 260 -19.48 10.08 1.99
CA ARG A 260 -19.72 8.92 1.14
C ARG A 260 -21.21 8.77 0.80
N ALA A 261 -22.08 8.93 1.78
CA ALA A 261 -23.52 8.84 1.58
C ALA A 261 -24.00 9.97 0.65
N GLU A 262 -23.58 11.20 0.92
CA GLU A 262 -23.93 12.37 0.10
C GLU A 262 -23.44 12.23 -1.35
N LEU A 263 -22.18 11.83 -1.53
CA LEU A 263 -21.62 11.62 -2.87
C LEU A 263 -22.35 10.49 -3.60
N MET A 264 -22.65 9.39 -2.92
CA MET A 264 -23.37 8.26 -3.53
C MET A 264 -24.80 8.66 -3.93
N ASP A 265 -25.48 9.46 -3.12
CA ASP A 265 -26.84 9.94 -3.41
C ASP A 265 -26.84 10.89 -4.62
N GLU A 266 -25.88 11.82 -4.69
CA GLU A 266 -25.69 12.71 -5.84
C GLU A 266 -25.46 11.91 -7.13
N LEU A 267 -24.49 10.98 -7.10
CA LEU A 267 -24.16 10.16 -8.27
C LEU A 267 -25.33 9.27 -8.71
N ASN A 268 -26.17 8.80 -7.78
CA ASN A 268 -27.39 8.06 -8.13
C ASN A 268 -28.47 8.96 -8.72
N ALA A 269 -28.68 10.15 -8.15
CA ALA A 269 -29.69 11.10 -8.61
C ALA A 269 -29.45 11.54 -10.06
N GLU A 270 -28.19 11.77 -10.40
CA GLU A 270 -27.75 12.13 -11.76
C GLU A 270 -27.65 10.92 -12.71
N GLY A 271 -27.78 9.69 -12.21
CA GLY A 271 -27.63 8.47 -12.99
C GLY A 271 -26.20 8.13 -13.39
N TRP A 272 -25.20 8.76 -12.75
CA TRP A 272 -23.78 8.55 -13.06
C TRP A 272 -23.18 7.34 -12.34
N LEU A 273 -23.78 6.86 -11.25
CA LEU A 273 -23.21 5.79 -10.44
C LEU A 273 -23.29 4.41 -11.13
N ILE A 274 -22.17 3.71 -11.22
CA ILE A 274 -22.16 2.26 -11.42
C ILE A 274 -22.17 1.59 -10.04
N PRO A 275 -23.22 0.81 -9.67
CA PRO A 275 -23.35 0.18 -8.36
C PRO A 275 -22.49 -1.09 -8.25
N ALA A 276 -21.17 -0.94 -8.41
CA ALA A 276 -20.21 -2.03 -8.36
C ALA A 276 -18.88 -1.59 -7.74
N ASP A 277 -18.19 -2.56 -7.12
CA ASP A 277 -16.80 -2.38 -6.72
C ASP A 277 -15.86 -2.84 -7.84
N SER A 278 -14.81 -2.07 -8.11
CA SER A 278 -13.70 -2.49 -8.96
C SER A 278 -12.38 -2.12 -8.31
N LEU A 279 -11.42 -3.05 -8.35
CA LEU A 279 -10.04 -2.74 -8.01
C LEU A 279 -9.31 -2.48 -9.33
N LYS A 280 -9.10 -1.20 -9.68
CA LYS A 280 -8.33 -0.76 -10.86
C LYS A 280 -7.07 -1.59 -11.09
N THR A 281 -6.35 -1.90 -10.01
CA THR A 281 -5.17 -2.77 -10.02
C THR A 281 -5.46 -4.12 -10.67
N ASN A 282 -6.45 -4.86 -10.18
CA ASN A 282 -6.74 -6.22 -10.65
C ASN A 282 -7.21 -6.18 -12.10
N THR A 283 -8.05 -5.22 -12.46
CA THR A 283 -8.49 -5.01 -13.84
C THR A 283 -7.30 -4.80 -14.78
N ILE A 284 -6.28 -4.04 -14.38
CA ILE A 284 -5.09 -3.82 -15.20
C ILE A 284 -4.20 -5.08 -15.25
N LEU A 285 -4.00 -5.77 -14.13
CA LEU A 285 -3.23 -7.01 -14.09
C LEU A 285 -3.84 -8.13 -14.95
N ASP A 286 -5.17 -8.20 -15.01
CA ASP A 286 -5.90 -9.22 -15.76
C ASP A 286 -5.89 -8.96 -17.28
N ARG A 287 -5.89 -7.69 -17.70
CA ARG A 287 -6.09 -7.30 -19.09
C ARG A 287 -4.81 -7.00 -19.87
N TYR A 288 -3.69 -6.82 -19.19
CA TYR A 288 -2.36 -6.53 -19.76
C TYR A 288 -1.34 -7.58 -19.38
#